data_AF-A0A7S1XE09-F1
#
_entry.id   AF-A0A7S1XE09-F1
#
_cell.length_a   1.000
_cell.length_b   1.000
_cell.length_c   1.000
_cell.angle_alpha   90.00
_cell.angle_beta   90.00
_cell.angle_gamma   90.00
#
_symmetry.space_group_name_H-M   'P 1'
#
loop_
_entity.id
_entity.type
_entity.pdbx_description
1 polymer ?
#
loop_
_entity_poly.entity_id
_entity_poly.type
_entity_poly.pdbx_seq_one_letter_code
_entity_poly.pdbx_strand_id
1 'polypeptide(L)'
;DGEGLCGCRVPVSVETVLGRVLAEDVYARSPHPPFRASIKDGYAVVSGDGPGVYPVVREVTAGGQRERDKGNGSTGFSLLSGQVAYITTGAPVPDGADAVCPVEHTEMEEGGCVRFLPKGWPTPGADIREVGSDVELGALLVGRGQRIGPQELGLLCTCKGVSEEGVLVLPQPVVAVLSTGDELVEYSENDTALPRLGQIYDSNRPMLMAAITQAGARVLDCGICGDDPLELKSQLDRALNEADLVITSGGVSMGNKDLLKSEMEARGTIHFGRVRMKPGWNLR
;
A
#
# COMPACT_ATOMS: atom_id res chain seq x y z
N ASP A 1 24.99 4.59 -12.58
CA ASP A 1 24.33 3.86 -13.68
C ASP A 1 23.73 2.56 -13.12
N GLY A 2 22.67 2.59 -12.32
CA GLY A 2 21.28 2.68 -12.81
C GLY A 2 20.70 1.33 -13.30
N GLU A 3 21.54 0.38 -13.72
CA GLU A 3 21.11 -0.79 -14.50
C GLU A 3 21.19 -2.14 -13.75
N GLY A 4 21.39 -2.13 -12.42
CA GLY A 4 21.60 -3.36 -11.63
C GLY A 4 20.35 -4.17 -11.27
N LEU A 5 19.15 -3.61 -11.38
CA LEU A 5 17.88 -4.33 -11.12
C LEU A 5 17.29 -4.81 -12.44
N CYS A 6 18.00 -5.73 -13.10
CA CYS A 6 17.65 -6.28 -14.39
C CYS A 6 16.44 -7.26 -14.28
N GLY A 7 15.36 -6.92 -14.98
CA GLY A 7 14.55 -7.89 -15.75
C GLY A 7 13.26 -8.41 -15.12
N CYS A 8 13.29 -8.89 -13.88
CA CYS A 8 12.13 -9.61 -13.34
C CYS A 8 11.09 -8.63 -12.80
N ARG A 9 9.94 -8.52 -13.48
CA ARG A 9 8.75 -7.83 -12.98
C ARG A 9 7.69 -8.88 -12.67
N VAL A 10 7.04 -8.75 -11.52
CA VAL A 10 5.99 -9.68 -11.11
C VAL A 10 4.66 -8.92 -11.06
N PRO A 11 3.63 -9.35 -11.81
CA PRO A 11 2.29 -8.80 -11.63
C PRO A 11 1.72 -9.29 -10.30
N VAL A 12 1.20 -8.36 -9.50
CA VAL A 12 0.56 -8.64 -8.20
C VAL A 12 -0.80 -7.94 -8.16
N SER A 13 -1.81 -8.58 -7.57
CA SER A 13 -3.12 -7.94 -7.39
C SER A 13 -3.01 -6.76 -6.43
N VAL A 14 -3.83 -5.71 -6.63
CA VAL A 14 -3.87 -4.56 -5.71
C VAL A 14 -4.13 -5.02 -4.27
N GLU A 15 -4.94 -6.06 -4.07
CA GLU A 15 -5.26 -6.65 -2.77
C GLU A 15 -4.03 -7.19 -2.01
N THR A 16 -2.98 -7.61 -2.72
CA THR A 16 -1.79 -8.26 -2.13
C THR A 16 -0.50 -7.47 -2.37
N VAL A 17 -0.60 -6.25 -2.89
CA VAL A 17 0.54 -5.43 -3.31
C VAL A 17 1.20 -4.64 -2.16
N LEU A 18 0.59 -4.64 -0.97
CA LEU A 18 1.11 -3.90 0.18
C LEU A 18 2.55 -4.31 0.54
N GLY A 19 3.41 -3.34 0.78
CA GLY A 19 4.81 -3.54 1.15
C GLY A 19 5.75 -3.89 0.00
N ARG A 20 5.23 -4.10 -1.22
CA ARG A 20 6.01 -4.33 -2.45
C ARG A 20 6.60 -3.02 -2.98
N VAL A 21 7.62 -3.13 -3.82
CA VAL A 21 8.26 -1.99 -4.48
C VAL A 21 7.85 -1.95 -5.95
N LEU A 22 7.37 -0.81 -6.44
CA LEU A 22 6.92 -0.67 -7.83
C LEU A 22 8.05 -0.86 -8.85
N ALA A 23 7.76 -1.65 -9.89
CA ALA A 23 8.66 -1.82 -11.02
C ALA A 23 8.51 -0.72 -12.08
N GLU A 24 7.39 0.01 -12.06
CA GLU A 24 7.04 1.09 -13.00
C GLU A 24 6.13 2.14 -12.36
N ASP A 25 6.02 3.29 -13.02
CA ASP A 25 5.10 4.36 -12.64
C ASP A 25 3.66 3.89 -12.83
N VAL A 26 2.79 4.21 -11.87
CA VAL A 26 1.36 3.92 -11.96
C VAL A 26 0.59 5.22 -12.08
N TYR A 27 -0.24 5.32 -13.12
CA TYR A 27 -1.04 6.51 -13.44
C TYR A 27 -2.53 6.28 -13.19
N ALA A 28 -3.25 7.36 -12.92
CA ALA A 28 -4.70 7.37 -12.74
C ALA A 28 -5.43 7.01 -14.04
N ARG A 29 -6.26 5.96 -14.01
CA ARG A 29 -7.17 5.57 -15.11
C ARG A 29 -8.58 6.11 -14.93
N SER A 30 -8.92 6.56 -13.73
CA SER A 30 -10.14 7.31 -13.41
C SER A 30 -9.77 8.57 -12.66
N PRO A 31 -10.39 9.72 -12.96
CA PRO A 31 -10.27 10.89 -12.12
C PRO A 31 -10.95 10.64 -10.76
N HIS A 32 -10.55 11.43 -9.75
CA HIS A 32 -11.20 11.48 -8.46
C HIS A 32 -11.54 12.94 -8.06
N PRO A 33 -12.81 13.26 -7.74
CA PRO A 33 -13.98 12.39 -7.91
C PRO A 33 -14.26 12.13 -9.42
N PRO A 34 -14.95 11.03 -9.76
CA PRO A 34 -15.23 10.68 -11.16
C PRO A 34 -16.41 11.46 -11.77
N PHE A 35 -17.14 12.23 -10.96
CA PHE A 35 -18.27 13.08 -11.33
C PHE A 35 -18.27 14.32 -10.42
N ARG A 36 -19.06 15.34 -10.79
CA ARG A 36 -19.27 16.52 -9.94
C ARG A 36 -19.99 16.10 -8.66
N ALA A 37 -19.36 16.24 -7.51
CA ALA A 37 -19.86 15.72 -6.25
C ALA A 37 -20.17 16.85 -5.25
N SER A 38 -21.25 16.71 -4.49
CA SER A 38 -21.55 17.66 -3.41
C SER A 38 -20.52 17.57 -2.28
N ILE A 39 -20.07 18.72 -1.77
CA ILE A 39 -19.22 18.83 -0.57
C ILE A 39 -20.07 18.75 0.71
N LYS A 40 -21.37 19.06 0.62
CA LYS A 40 -22.27 19.24 1.77
C LYS A 40 -23.59 18.49 1.61
N ASP A 41 -24.28 18.28 2.73
CA ASP A 41 -25.70 17.96 2.71
C ASP A 41 -26.50 19.24 2.54
N GLY A 42 -27.46 19.26 1.63
CA GLY A 42 -28.19 20.47 1.29
C GLY A 42 -29.02 20.35 0.02
N TYR A 43 -29.04 21.40 -0.79
CA TYR A 43 -29.83 21.47 -2.01
C TYR A 43 -28.99 21.90 -3.20
N ALA A 44 -29.01 21.08 -4.26
CA ALA A 44 -28.50 21.48 -5.56
C ALA A 44 -29.46 22.51 -6.17
N VAL A 45 -28.90 23.62 -6.67
CA VAL A 45 -29.65 24.77 -7.17
C VAL A 45 -29.10 25.24 -8.52
N VAL A 46 -29.90 26.04 -9.22
CA VAL A 46 -29.44 26.92 -10.29
C VAL A 46 -29.17 28.28 -9.67
N SER A 47 -27.90 28.64 -9.48
CA SER A 47 -27.47 29.81 -8.71
C SER A 47 -28.03 31.14 -9.24
N GLY A 48 -28.42 31.20 -10.51
CA GLY A 48 -29.08 32.35 -11.14
C GLY A 48 -30.52 32.63 -10.66
N ASP A 49 -31.17 31.68 -9.97
CA ASP A 49 -32.55 31.84 -9.51
C ASP A 49 -32.69 32.81 -8.32
N GLY A 50 -31.64 32.95 -7.52
CA GLY A 50 -31.60 33.81 -6.33
C GLY A 50 -32.33 33.25 -5.10
N PRO A 51 -32.27 33.95 -3.94
CA PRO A 51 -32.98 33.51 -2.74
C PRO A 51 -34.50 33.49 -2.92
N GLY A 52 -35.16 32.43 -2.45
CA GLY A 52 -36.60 32.27 -2.61
C GLY A 52 -37.13 30.98 -1.97
N VAL A 53 -38.35 30.61 -2.33
CA VAL A 53 -38.97 29.34 -1.95
C VAL A 53 -39.13 28.51 -3.21
N TYR A 54 -38.60 27.29 -3.21
CA TYR A 54 -38.58 26.41 -4.38
C TYR A 54 -39.12 25.02 -4.05
N PRO A 55 -39.80 24.37 -5.01
CA PRO A 55 -40.20 22.98 -4.86
C PRO A 55 -38.98 22.06 -4.90
N VAL A 56 -38.92 21.10 -3.96
CA VAL A 56 -37.92 20.03 -3.98
C VAL A 56 -38.40 18.95 -4.93
N VAL A 57 -37.82 18.90 -6.14
CA VAL A 57 -38.30 18.02 -7.22
C VAL A 57 -37.67 16.63 -7.18
N ARG A 58 -36.57 16.46 -6.44
CA ARG A 58 -35.85 15.20 -6.33
C ARG A 58 -34.97 15.14 -5.08
N GLU A 59 -34.70 13.91 -4.63
CA GLU A 59 -33.66 13.58 -3.67
C GLU A 59 -32.54 12.79 -4.37
N VAL A 60 -31.29 13.18 -4.12
CA VAL A 60 -30.08 12.63 -4.73
C VAL A 60 -29.07 12.28 -3.64
N THR A 61 -28.94 11.00 -3.35
CA THR A 61 -28.07 10.48 -2.28
C THR A 61 -26.86 9.75 -2.83
N ALA A 62 -25.76 9.75 -2.07
CA ALA A 62 -24.56 9.01 -2.44
C ALA A 62 -24.87 7.50 -2.54
N GLY A 63 -24.64 6.91 -3.72
CA GLY A 63 -24.95 5.50 -3.99
C GLY A 63 -26.44 5.17 -4.24
N GLY A 64 -27.30 6.20 -4.33
CA GLY A 64 -28.74 6.06 -4.61
C GLY A 64 -29.10 5.86 -6.09
N GLN A 65 -28.25 6.29 -7.04
CA GLN A 65 -28.39 5.99 -8.46
C GLN A 65 -27.94 4.56 -8.79
N ARG A 66 -28.69 3.54 -8.36
CA ARG A 66 -28.35 2.13 -8.68
C ARG A 66 -28.82 1.63 -10.04
N GLU A 67 -29.68 2.38 -10.74
CA GLU A 67 -30.40 1.84 -11.92
C GLU A 67 -30.38 2.72 -13.19
N ARG A 68 -29.79 3.92 -13.18
CA ARG A 68 -29.88 4.86 -14.33
C ARG A 68 -28.58 5.54 -14.75
N ASP A 69 -27.43 5.09 -14.26
CA ASP A 69 -26.15 5.62 -14.72
C ASP A 69 -25.80 5.03 -16.08
N LYS A 70 -25.81 5.89 -17.12
CA LYS A 70 -25.33 5.55 -18.48
C LYS A 70 -23.80 5.59 -18.60
N GLY A 71 -23.07 5.48 -17.50
CA GLY A 71 -21.61 5.49 -17.45
C GLY A 71 -20.94 6.84 -17.79
N ASN A 72 -21.70 7.93 -17.90
CA ASN A 72 -21.20 9.26 -18.28
C ASN A 72 -21.25 10.31 -17.15
N GLY A 73 -21.53 9.89 -15.90
CA GLY A 73 -21.67 10.81 -14.76
C GLY A 73 -22.95 11.65 -14.75
N SER A 74 -23.86 11.46 -15.71
CA SER A 74 -25.19 12.09 -15.68
C SER A 74 -26.11 11.36 -14.71
N THR A 75 -26.79 12.12 -13.86
CA THR A 75 -27.81 11.60 -12.94
C THR A 75 -29.08 11.09 -13.64
N GLY A 76 -29.15 11.19 -14.97
CA GLY A 76 -30.31 10.88 -15.79
C GLY A 76 -31.46 11.87 -15.61
N PHE A 77 -31.18 13.03 -15.00
CA PHE A 77 -32.12 14.09 -14.71
C PHE A 77 -31.42 15.44 -14.74
N SER A 78 -32.07 16.43 -15.35
CA SER A 78 -31.63 17.81 -15.34
C SER A 78 -32.53 18.63 -14.43
N LEU A 79 -31.91 19.34 -13.49
CA LEU A 79 -32.55 20.37 -12.71
C LEU A 79 -32.84 21.57 -13.61
N LEU A 80 -34.05 22.11 -13.53
CA LEU A 80 -34.46 23.31 -14.27
C LEU A 80 -34.46 24.52 -13.33
N SER A 81 -34.34 25.72 -13.90
CA SER A 81 -34.53 26.98 -13.16
C SER A 81 -35.91 27.00 -12.49
N GLY A 82 -35.95 27.46 -11.24
CA GLY A 82 -37.12 27.43 -10.37
C GLY A 82 -37.34 26.09 -9.65
N GLN A 83 -36.39 25.16 -9.70
CA GLN A 83 -36.45 23.86 -9.03
C GLN A 83 -35.18 23.61 -8.22
N VAL A 84 -35.29 22.82 -7.15
CA VAL A 84 -34.15 22.39 -6.35
C VAL A 84 -34.20 20.90 -6.08
N ALA A 85 -33.05 20.28 -5.86
CA ALA A 85 -32.96 18.87 -5.48
C ALA A 85 -32.23 18.73 -4.15
N TYR A 86 -32.80 18.01 -3.20
CA TYR A 86 -32.09 17.64 -1.98
C TYR A 86 -30.92 16.73 -2.36
N ILE A 87 -29.73 17.01 -1.83
CA ILE A 87 -28.49 16.33 -2.18
C ILE A 87 -27.65 16.08 -0.93
N THR A 88 -27.07 14.88 -0.82
CA THR A 88 -26.15 14.56 0.27
C THR A 88 -24.69 14.69 -0.16
N THR A 89 -23.79 14.80 0.81
CA THR A 89 -22.34 14.81 0.63
C THR A 89 -21.89 13.60 -0.20
N GLY A 90 -21.04 13.85 -1.19
CA GLY A 90 -20.54 12.83 -2.11
C GLY A 90 -21.53 12.37 -3.18
N ALA A 91 -22.79 12.85 -3.17
CA ALA A 91 -23.75 12.52 -4.20
C ALA A 91 -23.46 13.29 -5.51
N PRO A 92 -23.80 12.72 -6.68
CA PRO A 92 -23.58 13.38 -7.96
C PRO A 92 -24.51 14.59 -8.11
N VAL A 93 -23.94 15.74 -8.46
CA VAL A 93 -24.68 16.97 -8.73
C VAL A 93 -25.52 16.77 -10.01
N PRO A 94 -26.84 17.02 -9.99
CA PRO A 94 -27.69 16.91 -11.17
C PRO A 94 -27.24 17.79 -12.34
N ASP A 95 -27.55 17.36 -13.57
CA ASP A 95 -27.33 18.21 -14.74
C ASP A 95 -28.15 19.50 -14.58
N GLY A 96 -27.64 20.64 -15.03
CA GLY A 96 -28.30 21.95 -14.86
C GLY A 96 -28.08 22.62 -13.51
N ALA A 97 -27.74 21.90 -12.44
CA ALA A 97 -27.33 22.50 -11.18
C ALA A 97 -25.86 22.96 -11.24
N ASP A 98 -25.61 24.19 -10.79
CA ASP A 98 -24.28 24.81 -10.81
C ASP A 98 -23.74 25.12 -9.41
N ALA A 99 -24.53 24.97 -8.35
CA ALA A 99 -24.10 25.16 -6.97
C ALA A 99 -24.89 24.27 -5.99
N VAL A 100 -24.34 24.09 -4.79
CA VAL A 100 -25.03 23.46 -3.65
C VAL A 100 -25.16 24.49 -2.52
N CYS A 101 -26.37 24.61 -1.98
CA CYS A 101 -26.63 25.37 -0.77
C CYS A 101 -26.70 24.41 0.43
N PRO A 102 -25.89 24.59 1.48
CA PRO A 102 -25.96 23.78 2.69
C PRO A 102 -27.33 23.86 3.36
N VAL A 103 -27.76 22.76 3.99
CA VAL A 103 -29.07 22.68 4.67
C VAL A 103 -29.21 23.73 5.78
N GLU A 104 -28.12 24.13 6.42
CA GLU A 104 -28.06 25.16 7.46
C GLU A 104 -28.47 26.55 6.97
N HIS A 105 -28.52 26.75 5.65
CA HIS A 105 -28.97 27.97 5.00
C HIS A 105 -30.38 27.86 4.43
N THR A 106 -31.14 26.86 4.86
CA THR A 106 -32.49 26.57 4.37
C THR A 106 -33.48 26.27 5.49
N GLU A 107 -34.77 26.47 5.20
CA GLU A 107 -35.88 26.10 6.06
C GLU A 107 -36.91 25.30 5.25
N MET A 108 -37.29 24.12 5.74
CA MET A 108 -38.34 23.32 5.10
C MET A 108 -39.70 23.97 5.29
N GLU A 109 -40.45 24.10 4.20
CA GLU A 109 -41.82 24.60 4.18
C GLU A 109 -42.80 23.44 3.99
N GLU A 110 -44.08 23.69 4.32
CA GLU A 110 -45.15 22.74 3.99
C GLU A 110 -45.26 22.53 2.47
N GLY A 111 -45.74 21.35 2.06
CA GLY A 111 -45.95 21.04 0.65
C GLY A 111 -44.69 20.67 -0.15
N GLY A 112 -43.60 20.27 0.53
CA GLY A 112 -42.38 19.79 -0.13
C GLY A 112 -41.54 20.90 -0.77
N CYS A 113 -41.70 22.12 -0.28
CA CYS A 113 -40.88 23.27 -0.69
C CYS A 113 -39.79 23.54 0.35
N VAL A 114 -38.77 24.27 -0.07
CA VAL A 114 -37.70 24.73 0.81
C VAL A 114 -37.47 26.22 0.59
N ARG A 115 -37.36 26.98 1.68
CA ARG A 115 -36.98 28.40 1.69
C ARG A 115 -35.47 28.52 1.86
N PHE A 116 -34.84 29.35 1.04
CA PHE A 116 -33.43 29.69 1.16
C PHE A 116 -33.25 31.01 1.89
N LEU A 117 -32.37 31.02 2.88
CA LEU A 117 -32.10 32.23 3.66
C LEU A 117 -31.31 33.25 2.81
N PRO A 118 -31.67 34.54 2.78
CA PRO A 118 -31.06 35.53 1.89
C PRO A 118 -29.54 35.68 2.00
N LYS A 119 -28.96 35.43 3.18
CA LYS A 119 -27.50 35.50 3.41
C LYS A 119 -26.74 34.23 3.04
N GLY A 120 -27.44 33.14 2.72
CA GLY A 120 -26.86 31.82 2.47
C GLY A 120 -26.97 31.34 1.04
N TRP A 121 -27.43 32.18 0.11
CA TRP A 121 -27.55 31.78 -1.30
C TRP A 121 -26.17 31.56 -1.94
N PRO A 122 -25.95 30.41 -2.59
CA PRO A 122 -24.63 30.05 -3.11
C PRO A 122 -24.30 30.78 -4.42
N THR A 123 -23.00 30.89 -4.70
CA THR A 123 -22.47 31.36 -5.99
C THR A 123 -22.18 30.18 -6.92
N PRO A 124 -22.06 30.37 -8.25
CA PRO A 124 -21.70 29.29 -9.17
C PRO A 124 -20.45 28.53 -8.70
N GLY A 125 -20.52 27.20 -8.66
CA GLY A 125 -19.46 26.29 -8.23
C GLY A 125 -19.36 26.07 -6.72
N ALA A 126 -20.15 26.78 -5.90
CA ALA A 126 -20.08 26.64 -4.44
C ALA A 126 -20.48 25.23 -3.99
N ASP A 127 -19.69 24.69 -3.05
CA ASP A 127 -19.87 23.37 -2.44
C ASP A 127 -19.95 22.20 -3.43
N ILE A 128 -19.26 22.32 -4.57
CA ILE A 128 -19.12 21.27 -5.58
C ILE A 128 -17.64 20.91 -5.76
N ARG A 129 -17.32 19.62 -5.68
CA ARG A 129 -16.05 19.07 -6.16
C ARG A 129 -16.18 18.73 -7.62
N GLU A 130 -15.41 19.44 -8.45
CA GLU A 130 -15.33 19.18 -9.88
C GLU A 130 -14.63 17.85 -10.17
N VAL A 131 -14.88 17.29 -11.36
CA VAL A 131 -14.29 16.02 -11.80
C VAL A 131 -12.77 16.12 -11.77
N GLY A 132 -12.13 15.16 -11.10
CA GLY A 132 -10.67 15.11 -11.02
C GLY A 132 -10.01 16.18 -10.15
N SER A 133 -10.78 16.92 -9.35
CA SER A 133 -10.24 17.97 -8.46
C SER A 133 -9.24 17.46 -7.40
N ASP A 134 -9.30 16.18 -7.02
CA ASP A 134 -8.30 15.56 -6.15
C ASP A 134 -7.21 14.84 -6.96
N VAL A 135 -7.63 14.09 -7.98
CA VAL A 135 -6.74 13.34 -8.86
C VAL A 135 -7.24 13.47 -10.29
N GLU A 136 -6.45 14.11 -11.14
CA GLU A 136 -6.75 14.21 -12.56
C GLU A 136 -6.57 12.88 -13.28
N LEU A 137 -7.32 12.69 -14.37
CA LEU A 137 -7.09 11.54 -15.26
C LEU A 137 -5.66 11.59 -15.82
N GLY A 138 -4.94 10.47 -15.72
CA GLY A 138 -3.55 10.36 -16.18
C GLY A 138 -2.50 10.91 -15.20
N ALA A 139 -2.90 11.43 -14.03
CA ALA A 139 -1.94 11.86 -13.00
C ALA A 139 -1.09 10.68 -12.50
N LEU A 140 0.20 10.94 -12.20
CA LEU A 140 1.07 9.97 -11.55
C LEU A 140 0.57 9.71 -10.12
N LEU A 141 0.17 8.47 -9.82
CA LEU A 141 -0.28 8.08 -8.49
C LEU A 141 0.92 7.72 -7.61
N VAL A 142 1.77 6.82 -8.12
CA VAL A 142 2.92 6.29 -7.40
C VAL A 142 4.04 6.02 -8.40
N GLY A 143 5.24 6.50 -8.10
CA GLY A 143 6.40 6.37 -8.96
C GLY A 143 7.12 5.02 -8.81
N ARG A 144 7.83 4.63 -9.88
CA ARG A 144 8.74 3.49 -9.91
C ARG A 144 9.74 3.54 -8.76
N GLY A 145 9.99 2.40 -8.13
CA GLY A 145 10.93 2.26 -7.03
C GLY A 145 10.38 2.70 -5.67
N GLN A 146 9.15 3.24 -5.62
CA GLN A 146 8.49 3.52 -4.35
C GLN A 146 7.92 2.24 -3.75
N ARG A 147 8.01 2.14 -2.42
CA ARG A 147 7.36 1.08 -1.64
C ARG A 147 5.89 1.44 -1.44
N ILE A 148 5.00 0.50 -1.69
CA ILE A 148 3.56 0.70 -1.52
C ILE A 148 3.22 0.57 -0.04
N GLY A 149 2.82 1.68 0.58
CA GLY A 149 2.22 1.73 1.91
C GLY A 149 0.69 1.80 1.85
N PRO A 150 0.04 2.02 3.01
CA PRO A 150 -1.41 2.13 3.10
C PRO A 150 -2.00 3.26 2.24
N GLN A 151 -1.32 4.41 2.15
CA GLN A 151 -1.77 5.57 1.40
C GLN A 151 -1.72 5.31 -0.10
N GLU A 152 -0.60 4.76 -0.58
CA GLU A 152 -0.42 4.39 -1.98
C GLU A 152 -1.45 3.33 -2.37
N LEU A 153 -1.67 2.32 -1.51
CA LEU A 153 -2.71 1.31 -1.72
C LEU A 153 -4.10 1.94 -1.88
N GLY A 154 -4.44 2.92 -1.03
CA GLY A 154 -5.69 3.68 -1.15
C GLY A 154 -5.82 4.38 -2.51
N LEU A 155 -4.78 5.10 -2.94
CA LEU A 155 -4.75 5.77 -4.25
C LEU A 155 -4.91 4.79 -5.41
N LEU A 156 -4.24 3.63 -5.35
CA LEU A 156 -4.37 2.58 -6.36
C LEU A 156 -5.82 2.06 -6.42
N CYS A 157 -6.45 1.79 -5.27
CA CYS A 157 -7.85 1.36 -5.20
C CYS A 157 -8.81 2.43 -5.77
N THR A 158 -8.56 3.71 -5.49
CA THR A 158 -9.44 4.81 -5.93
C THR A 158 -9.33 5.10 -7.42
N CYS A 159 -8.11 5.15 -7.97
CA CYS A 159 -7.86 5.78 -9.27
C CYS A 159 -7.27 4.86 -10.34
N LYS A 160 -6.69 3.70 -9.98
CA LYS A 160 -6.06 2.80 -10.99
C LYS A 160 -7.11 2.09 -11.86
N GLY A 161 -8.32 1.89 -11.34
CA GLY A 161 -9.36 1.09 -11.99
C GLY A 161 -9.04 -0.41 -12.01
N VAL A 162 -9.99 -1.20 -12.52
CA VAL A 162 -9.82 -2.66 -12.69
C VAL A 162 -8.88 -2.92 -13.85
N SER A 163 -7.81 -3.70 -13.63
CA SER A 163 -7.01 -4.25 -14.73
C SER A 163 -6.67 -5.70 -14.45
N GLU A 164 -6.82 -6.56 -15.44
CA GLU A 164 -6.43 -7.97 -15.37
C GLU A 164 -4.91 -8.14 -15.14
N GLU A 165 -4.11 -7.14 -15.52
CA GLU A 165 -2.64 -7.16 -15.44
C GLU A 165 -2.06 -6.90 -14.04
N GLY A 166 -2.88 -6.51 -13.06
CA GLY A 166 -2.42 -6.18 -11.70
C GLY A 166 -1.53 -4.93 -11.63
N VAL A 167 -0.61 -4.90 -10.66
CA VAL A 167 0.43 -3.88 -10.46
C VAL A 167 1.78 -4.56 -10.63
N LEU A 168 2.66 -4.00 -11.47
CA LEU A 168 4.00 -4.56 -11.65
C LEU A 168 4.93 -4.12 -10.52
N VAL A 169 5.48 -5.10 -9.81
CA VAL A 169 6.41 -4.88 -8.70
C VAL A 169 7.73 -5.59 -8.94
N LEU A 170 8.77 -5.12 -8.25
CA LEU A 170 10.03 -5.83 -8.13
C LEU A 170 9.83 -7.11 -7.30
N PRO A 171 10.53 -8.20 -7.62
CA PRO A 171 10.53 -9.40 -6.80
C PRO A 171 11.03 -9.07 -5.39
N GLN A 172 10.50 -9.78 -4.40
CA GLN A 172 11.07 -9.71 -3.06
C GLN A 172 12.46 -10.34 -3.08
N PRO A 173 13.46 -9.70 -2.45
CA PRO A 173 14.75 -10.35 -2.26
C PRO A 173 14.56 -11.59 -1.39
N VAL A 174 15.28 -12.64 -1.74
CA VAL A 174 15.35 -13.89 -0.99
C VAL A 174 16.58 -13.82 -0.10
N VAL A 175 16.38 -13.96 1.21
CA VAL A 175 17.46 -13.91 2.20
C VAL A 175 17.55 -15.27 2.89
N ALA A 176 18.67 -15.95 2.70
CA ALA A 176 19.00 -17.18 3.40
C ALA A 176 19.52 -16.87 4.81
N VAL A 177 19.08 -17.65 5.80
CA VAL A 177 19.55 -17.54 7.18
C VAL A 177 20.08 -18.89 7.65
N LEU A 178 21.33 -18.90 8.11
CA LEU A 178 22.01 -20.10 8.61
C LEU A 178 22.61 -19.82 9.99
N SER A 179 22.31 -20.68 10.96
CA SER A 179 23.03 -20.69 12.24
C SER A 179 24.14 -21.73 12.21
N THR A 180 25.27 -21.45 12.85
CA THR A 180 26.41 -22.38 12.91
C THR A 180 26.89 -22.57 14.35
N GLY A 181 27.06 -23.82 14.77
CA GLY A 181 27.67 -24.17 16.05
C GLY A 181 27.12 -25.48 16.63
N ASP A 182 28.02 -26.35 17.08
CA ASP A 182 27.67 -27.65 17.69
C ASP A 182 26.89 -27.51 19.02
N GLU A 183 26.96 -26.34 19.65
CA GLU A 183 26.19 -26.03 20.86
C GLU A 183 24.70 -25.78 20.58
N LEU A 184 24.32 -25.48 19.34
CA LEU A 184 22.98 -25.04 19.01
C LEU A 184 21.99 -26.21 18.90
N VAL A 185 20.80 -26.01 19.45
CA VAL A 185 19.65 -26.92 19.27
C VAL A 185 18.41 -26.15 18.83
N GLU A 186 17.56 -26.81 18.05
CA GLU A 186 16.29 -26.25 17.57
C GLU A 186 15.32 -26.05 18.75
N TYR A 187 14.53 -24.98 18.70
CA TYR A 187 13.37 -24.85 19.58
C TYR A 187 12.15 -25.51 18.92
N SER A 188 11.44 -26.37 19.65
CA SER A 188 10.22 -27.02 19.17
C SER A 188 9.18 -27.06 20.29
N GLU A 189 7.96 -26.59 20.01
CA GLU A 189 6.85 -26.70 20.97
C GLU A 189 6.46 -28.15 21.27
N ASN A 190 6.82 -29.08 20.37
CA ASN A 190 6.55 -30.51 20.52
C ASN A 190 7.67 -31.25 21.27
N ASP A 191 8.78 -30.59 21.58
CA ASP A 191 9.89 -31.16 22.34
C ASP A 191 10.02 -30.45 23.69
N THR A 192 9.66 -31.16 24.75
CA THR A 192 9.75 -30.66 26.13
C THR A 192 11.11 -30.91 26.77
N ALA A 193 12.03 -31.57 26.07
CA ALA A 193 13.38 -31.81 26.58
C ALA A 193 14.18 -30.51 26.64
N LEU A 194 14.80 -30.26 27.79
CA LEU A 194 15.73 -29.14 27.96
C LEU A 194 17.07 -29.45 27.24
N PRO A 195 17.82 -28.43 26.80
CA PRO A 195 19.12 -28.63 26.19
C PRO A 195 20.04 -29.37 27.15
N ARG A 196 20.89 -30.26 26.60
CA ARG A 196 21.89 -30.96 27.41
C ARG A 196 22.98 -30.00 27.86
N LEU A 197 23.84 -30.47 28.77
CA LEU A 197 25.02 -29.71 29.17
C LEU A 197 25.84 -29.29 27.95
N GLY A 198 26.10 -27.98 27.82
CA GLY A 198 26.84 -27.40 26.70
C GLY A 198 25.99 -27.08 25.47
N GLN A 199 24.68 -27.30 25.51
CA GLN A 199 23.76 -26.91 24.45
C GLN A 199 22.95 -25.67 24.84
N ILE A 200 22.61 -24.85 23.84
CA ILE A 200 21.72 -23.68 23.97
C ILE A 200 20.75 -23.66 22.78
N TYR A 201 19.57 -23.08 22.97
CA TYR A 201 18.63 -22.92 21.87
C TYR A 201 19.12 -21.86 20.87
N ASP A 202 18.94 -22.15 19.58
CA ASP A 202 19.13 -21.16 18.52
C ASP A 202 18.05 -20.07 18.61
N SER A 203 18.49 -18.88 19.01
CA SER A 203 17.63 -17.70 19.12
C SER A 203 17.87 -16.67 18.02
N ASN A 204 19.05 -16.69 17.39
CA ASN A 204 19.42 -15.68 16.41
C ASN A 204 18.72 -15.93 15.08
N ARG A 205 18.66 -17.18 14.61
CA ARG A 205 18.00 -17.49 13.34
C ARG A 205 16.51 -17.11 13.33
N PRO A 206 15.65 -17.56 14.28
CA PRO A 206 14.25 -17.14 14.28
C PRO A 206 14.09 -15.61 14.43
N MET A 207 14.96 -14.95 15.21
CA MET A 207 14.97 -13.49 15.33
C MET A 207 15.29 -12.80 13.98
N LEU A 208 16.32 -13.27 13.27
CA LEU A 208 16.72 -12.74 11.96
C LEU A 208 15.63 -12.99 10.91
N MET A 209 15.04 -14.18 10.88
CA MET A 209 13.95 -14.52 9.97
C MET A 209 12.73 -13.59 10.17
N ALA A 210 12.39 -13.29 11.43
CA ALA A 210 11.33 -12.34 11.75
C ALA A 210 11.66 -10.92 11.26
N ALA A 211 12.89 -10.45 11.49
CA ALA A 211 13.36 -9.14 11.04
C ALA A 211 13.35 -9.00 9.50
N ILE A 212 13.80 -10.05 8.78
CA ILE A 212 13.80 -10.11 7.31
C ILE A 212 12.36 -10.06 6.77
N THR A 213 11.45 -10.82 7.40
CA THR A 213 10.02 -10.81 7.02
C THR A 213 9.42 -9.42 7.23
N GLN A 214 9.71 -8.75 8.34
CA GLN A 214 9.28 -7.37 8.59
C GLN A 214 9.86 -6.36 7.59
N ALA A 215 11.10 -6.58 7.13
CA ALA A 215 11.72 -5.79 6.08
C ALA A 215 11.06 -6.02 4.70
N GLY A 216 10.19 -7.03 4.55
CA GLY A 216 9.45 -7.32 3.33
C GLY A 216 10.17 -8.27 2.36
N ALA A 217 11.19 -8.99 2.84
CA ALA A 217 11.94 -9.98 2.07
C ALA A 217 11.39 -11.40 2.30
N ARG A 218 11.69 -12.33 1.39
CA ARG A 218 11.36 -13.74 1.54
C ARG A 218 12.51 -14.46 2.26
N VAL A 219 12.18 -15.25 3.27
CA VAL A 219 13.18 -16.02 4.03
C VAL A 219 13.41 -17.38 3.38
N LEU A 220 14.67 -17.78 3.26
CA LEU A 220 15.09 -19.16 3.06
C LEU A 220 15.76 -19.66 4.36
N ASP A 221 15.07 -20.53 5.10
CA ASP A 221 15.62 -21.09 6.34
C ASP A 221 16.58 -22.25 6.01
N CYS A 222 17.87 -22.07 6.31
CA CYS A 222 18.90 -23.09 6.12
C CYS A 222 19.18 -23.89 7.41
N GLY A 223 18.49 -23.59 8.51
CA GLY A 223 18.59 -24.31 9.76
C GLY A 223 19.89 -24.05 10.54
N ILE A 224 20.27 -25.05 11.35
CA ILE A 224 21.51 -25.10 12.11
C ILE A 224 22.47 -26.04 11.38
N CYS A 225 23.69 -25.57 11.15
CA CYS A 225 24.81 -26.38 10.65
C CYS A 225 25.80 -26.61 11.78
N GLY A 226 26.26 -27.85 11.95
CA GLY A 226 27.35 -28.16 12.87
C GLY A 226 28.71 -27.65 12.37
N ASP A 227 29.75 -27.87 13.16
CA ASP A 227 31.14 -27.52 12.82
C ASP A 227 31.79 -28.58 11.89
N ASP A 228 31.04 -29.10 10.91
CA ASP A 228 31.55 -29.97 9.85
C ASP A 228 31.82 -29.18 8.56
N PRO A 229 33.06 -29.19 8.03
CA PRO A 229 33.41 -28.42 6.83
C PRO A 229 32.62 -28.81 5.57
N LEU A 230 32.25 -30.08 5.41
CA LEU A 230 31.53 -30.55 4.22
C LEU A 230 30.05 -30.15 4.30
N GLU A 231 29.46 -30.26 5.48
CA GLU A 231 28.10 -29.81 5.75
C GLU A 231 27.96 -28.29 5.55
N LEU A 232 28.88 -27.50 6.13
CA LEU A 232 28.88 -26.05 5.99
C LEU A 232 29.00 -25.63 4.53
N LYS A 233 29.90 -26.28 3.79
CA LYS A 233 30.09 -26.05 2.36
C LYS A 233 28.81 -26.31 1.58
N SER A 234 28.17 -27.47 1.80
CA SER A 234 26.93 -27.86 1.14
C SER A 234 25.78 -26.88 1.42
N GLN A 235 25.62 -26.46 2.68
CA GLN A 235 24.58 -25.49 3.07
C GLN A 235 24.83 -24.10 2.46
N LEU A 236 26.08 -23.65 2.44
CA LEU A 236 26.44 -22.39 1.79
C LEU A 236 26.26 -22.45 0.27
N ASP A 237 26.61 -23.55 -0.39
CA ASP A 237 26.37 -23.78 -1.81
C ASP A 237 24.87 -23.66 -2.13
N ARG A 238 24.02 -24.30 -1.33
CA ARG A 238 22.58 -24.20 -1.47
C ARG A 238 22.08 -22.77 -1.29
N ALA A 239 22.48 -22.12 -0.20
CA ALA A 239 22.06 -20.75 0.14
C ALA A 239 22.44 -19.74 -0.96
N LEU A 240 23.67 -19.83 -1.49
CA LEU A 240 24.16 -18.93 -2.54
C LEU A 240 23.50 -19.17 -3.90
N ASN A 241 22.98 -20.37 -4.16
CA ASN A 241 22.26 -20.67 -5.40
C ASN A 241 20.78 -20.26 -5.36
N GLU A 242 20.17 -20.26 -4.17
CA GLU A 242 18.73 -20.03 -3.99
C GLU A 242 18.37 -18.63 -3.45
N ALA A 243 19.34 -17.86 -2.95
CA ALA A 243 19.11 -16.56 -2.31
C ALA A 243 19.93 -15.41 -2.90
N ASP A 244 19.40 -14.19 -2.80
CA ASP A 244 20.07 -12.95 -3.19
C ASP A 244 21.04 -12.45 -2.10
N LEU A 245 20.80 -12.86 -0.84
CA LEU A 245 21.60 -12.53 0.33
C LEU A 245 21.68 -13.73 1.27
N VAL A 246 22.85 -14.00 1.83
CA VAL A 246 23.04 -15.01 2.87
C VAL A 246 23.48 -14.33 4.16
N ILE A 247 22.80 -14.62 5.26
CA ILE A 247 23.14 -14.15 6.60
C ILE A 247 23.46 -15.36 7.47
N THR A 248 24.67 -15.39 8.01
CA THR A 248 25.07 -16.42 8.97
C THR A 248 25.16 -15.86 10.38
N SER A 249 24.77 -16.66 11.37
CA SER A 249 24.91 -16.36 12.80
C SER A 249 25.68 -17.46 13.52
N GLY A 250 26.69 -17.09 14.30
CA GLY A 250 27.61 -18.03 14.93
C GLY A 250 28.92 -18.16 14.16
N GLY A 251 29.83 -19.04 14.58
CA GLY A 251 31.06 -19.38 13.85
C GLY A 251 32.14 -18.28 13.76
N VAL A 252 31.84 -17.01 14.08
CA VAL A 252 32.74 -15.85 13.93
C VAL A 252 33.76 -15.67 15.07
N SER A 253 34.09 -16.73 15.80
CA SER A 253 35.01 -16.66 16.95
C SER A 253 36.49 -16.76 16.54
N MET A 254 37.38 -16.22 17.38
CA MET A 254 38.85 -16.26 17.22
C MET A 254 39.45 -17.67 17.42
N GLY A 255 38.64 -18.72 17.37
CA GLY A 255 39.07 -20.11 17.56
C GLY A 255 39.73 -20.68 16.31
N ASN A 256 40.54 -21.72 16.48
CA ASN A 256 41.26 -22.41 15.40
C ASN A 256 40.36 -23.13 14.36
N LYS A 257 39.04 -22.91 14.37
CA LYS A 257 38.03 -23.56 13.51
C LYS A 257 37.08 -22.57 12.82
N ASP A 258 37.56 -21.39 12.42
CA ASP A 258 36.73 -20.43 11.67
C ASP A 258 36.58 -20.87 10.20
N LEU A 259 35.81 -21.93 9.99
CA LEU A 259 35.56 -22.57 8.69
C LEU A 259 34.82 -21.62 7.74
N LEU A 260 33.96 -20.75 8.30
CA LEU A 260 33.18 -19.79 7.55
C LEU A 260 34.07 -18.79 6.81
N LYS A 261 35.11 -18.27 7.49
CA LYS A 261 36.04 -17.32 6.88
C LYS A 261 36.74 -17.91 5.65
N SER A 262 37.32 -19.11 5.78
CA SER A 262 38.01 -19.75 4.66
C SER A 262 37.08 -20.02 3.49
N GLU A 263 35.83 -20.39 3.77
CA GLU A 263 34.86 -20.67 2.72
C GLU A 263 34.40 -19.38 2.01
N MET A 264 34.23 -18.28 2.75
CA MET A 264 33.92 -16.97 2.17
C MET A 264 35.07 -16.40 1.34
N GLU A 265 36.32 -16.50 1.81
CA GLU A 265 37.52 -16.06 1.06
C GLU A 265 37.69 -16.82 -0.25
N ALA A 266 37.30 -18.11 -0.29
CA ALA A 266 37.36 -18.92 -1.50
C ALA A 266 36.31 -18.54 -2.56
N ARG A 267 35.22 -17.85 -2.16
CA ARG A 267 34.02 -17.63 -2.98
C ARG A 267 33.77 -16.17 -3.33
N GLY A 268 34.41 -15.23 -2.64
CA GLY A 268 34.12 -13.82 -2.80
C GLY A 268 35.16 -12.90 -2.17
N THR A 269 34.77 -11.63 -2.03
CA THR A 269 35.62 -10.61 -1.41
C THR A 269 35.10 -10.31 -0.01
N ILE A 270 35.95 -10.50 1.00
CA ILE A 270 35.67 -10.04 2.36
C ILE A 270 36.02 -8.56 2.46
N HIS A 271 35.02 -7.71 2.67
CA HIS A 271 35.20 -6.26 2.74
C HIS A 271 35.72 -5.79 4.10
N PHE A 272 35.27 -6.44 5.18
CA PHE A 272 35.72 -6.15 6.54
C PHE A 272 35.54 -7.39 7.41
N GLY A 273 36.18 -7.41 8.59
CA GLY A 273 36.01 -8.50 9.56
C GLY A 273 35.82 -8.04 11.00
N ARG A 274 35.85 -6.73 11.24
CA ARG A 274 35.66 -6.09 12.54
C ARG A 274 35.08 -4.69 12.35
N VAL A 275 34.14 -4.32 13.20
CA VAL A 275 33.51 -3.00 13.21
C VAL A 275 33.63 -2.40 14.61
N ARG A 276 34.03 -1.13 14.69
CA ARG A 276 34.22 -0.42 15.97
C ARG A 276 32.87 -0.01 16.57
N MET A 277 32.11 -0.99 17.07
CA MET A 277 30.80 -0.82 17.70
C MET A 277 30.65 -1.67 18.97
N LYS A 278 29.67 -1.33 19.82
CA LYS A 278 29.31 -2.11 21.03
C LYS A 278 27.78 -2.12 21.21
N PRO A 279 27.11 -3.31 21.25
CA PRO A 279 27.65 -4.65 20.95
C PRO A 279 28.00 -4.82 19.45
N GLY A 280 28.59 -5.95 19.03
CA GLY A 280 28.73 -6.32 17.60
C GLY A 280 30.11 -6.21 16.94
N TRP A 281 31.20 -6.21 17.72
CA TRP A 281 32.58 -6.03 17.21
C TRP A 281 33.02 -6.98 16.07
N ASN A 282 32.50 -8.21 16.01
CA ASN A 282 32.91 -9.26 15.06
C ASN A 282 32.05 -9.35 13.78
N LEU A 283 31.34 -8.29 13.38
CA LEU A 283 30.59 -8.29 12.11
C LEU A 283 31.55 -8.48 10.92
N ARG A 284 31.17 -9.36 9.99
CA ARG A 284 31.89 -9.68 8.75
C ARG A 284 30.93 -9.67 7.57
#